data_AF-A0A379DZE6-F1
#
_entry.id   AF-A0A379DZE6-F1
#
_cell.length_a   1.000
_cell.length_b   1.000
_cell.length_c   1.000
_cell.angle_alpha   90.00
_cell.angle_beta   90.00
_cell.angle_gamma   90.00
#
_symmetry.space_group_name_H-M   'P 1'
#
loop_
_entity.id
_entity.type
_entity.pdbx_description
1 polymer ?
#
loop_
_entity_poly.entity_id
_entity_poly.type
_entity_poly.pdbx_seq_one_letter_code
_entity_poly.pdbx_strand_id
1 'polypeptide(L)'
;MKTKLGFNLRQVCGENIIVAEGEENIDFSNIISMNESSAFLWKEAQQLDNFSVSDLVRILMNEYDIDEAIATADVTNLLEQWAGAGIIEGDDMPIVETSELANQPAENAPIVEKEEPKPAKKGFFKRLFD
;
A
#
# COMPACT_ATOMS: atom_id res chain seq x y z
N MET A 1 14.04 3.66 -5.69
CA MET A 1 13.39 4.31 -4.52
C MET A 1 13.34 3.34 -3.34
N LYS A 2 13.14 3.81 -2.10
CA LYS A 2 13.02 2.97 -0.89
C LYS A 2 12.12 3.62 0.17
N THR A 3 11.68 2.85 1.16
CA THR A 3 10.92 3.37 2.31
C THR A 3 11.82 4.16 3.26
N LYS A 4 11.30 5.23 3.86
CA LYS A 4 12.04 5.98 4.90
C LYS A 4 11.97 5.27 6.24
N LEU A 5 13.08 5.32 6.97
CA LEU A 5 13.14 4.84 8.34
C LEU A 5 12.30 5.73 9.26
N GLY A 6 11.76 5.12 10.31
CA GLY A 6 10.91 5.81 11.28
C GLY A 6 9.43 5.88 10.88
N PHE A 7 8.99 5.25 9.79
CA PHE A 7 7.57 5.11 9.46
C PHE A 7 7.12 3.66 9.64
N ASN A 8 6.17 3.44 10.54
CA ASN A 8 5.69 2.10 10.89
C ASN A 8 4.21 1.94 10.59
N LEU A 9 3.84 0.78 10.04
CA LEU A 9 2.46 0.39 9.84
C LEU A 9 1.89 -0.17 11.16
N ARG A 10 0.79 0.41 11.63
CA ARG A 10 0.04 -0.02 12.80
C ARG A 10 -1.41 -0.28 12.44
N GLN A 11 -2.03 -1.21 13.18
CA GLN A 11 -3.46 -1.44 13.07
C GLN A 11 -4.17 -0.83 14.28
N VAL A 12 -5.12 0.07 14.04
CA VAL A 12 -5.90 0.75 15.08
C VAL A 12 -7.38 0.62 14.72
N CYS A 13 -8.19 0.07 15.61
CA CYS A 13 -9.65 -0.12 15.39
C CYS A 13 -10.03 -0.85 14.09
N GLY A 14 -9.13 -1.68 13.54
CA GLY A 14 -9.34 -2.41 12.27
C GLY A 14 -8.83 -1.68 11.04
N GLU A 15 -8.37 -0.44 11.18
CA GLU A 15 -7.78 0.36 10.11
C GLU A 15 -6.26 0.25 10.12
N ASN A 16 -5.65 0.31 8.94
CA ASN A 16 -4.19 0.34 8.80
C ASN A 16 -3.73 1.79 8.70
N ILE A 17 -2.76 2.19 9.52
CA ILE A 17 -2.21 3.54 9.55
C ILE A 17 -0.68 3.53 9.55
N ILE A 18 -0.07 4.50 8.88
CA ILE A 18 1.35 4.79 9.03
C ILE A 18 1.56 5.83 10.11
N VAL A 19 2.48 5.53 11.03
CA VAL A 19 2.88 6.39 12.13
C VAL A 19 4.37 6.70 12.05
N ALA A 20 4.74 7.97 12.17
CA ALA A 20 6.13 8.39 12.34
C ALA A 20 6.59 8.15 13.79
N GLU A 21 7.72 7.48 13.98
CA GLU A 21 8.32 7.12 15.27
C GLU A 21 9.81 7.47 15.27
N GLY A 22 10.25 8.30 16.24
CA GLY A 22 11.66 8.65 16.44
C GLY A 22 11.87 9.71 17.54
N GLU A 23 13.07 9.77 18.12
CA GLU A 23 13.43 10.69 19.23
C GLU A 23 13.29 12.19 18.87
N GLU A 24 13.38 12.55 17.60
CA GLU A 24 13.25 13.94 17.14
C GLU A 24 11.86 14.29 16.59
N ASN A 25 10.93 13.33 16.52
CA ASN A 25 9.64 13.54 15.85
C ASN A 25 8.52 12.73 16.54
N ILE A 26 8.10 13.19 17.72
CA ILE A 26 6.79 12.83 18.30
C ILE A 26 5.72 13.75 17.66
N ASP A 27 5.70 13.82 16.33
CA ASP A 27 4.66 14.54 15.61
C ASP A 27 3.70 13.53 15.00
N PHE A 28 2.72 13.11 15.82
CA PHE A 28 1.60 12.26 15.40
C PHE A 28 0.64 12.96 14.43
N SER A 29 0.95 14.19 13.98
CA SER A 29 0.08 14.93 13.05
C SER A 29 0.06 14.31 11.65
N ASN A 30 1.08 13.52 11.28
CA ASN A 30 1.16 12.88 9.98
C ASN A 30 0.74 11.40 10.05
N ILE A 31 -0.54 11.17 10.34
CA ILE A 31 -1.16 9.84 10.22
C ILE A 31 -1.64 9.65 8.79
N ILE A 32 -1.14 8.63 8.11
CA ILE A 32 -1.58 8.27 6.76
C ILE A 32 -2.42 7.01 6.87
N SER A 33 -3.68 7.09 6.44
CA SER A 33 -4.57 5.93 6.40
C SER A 33 -4.28 5.09 5.17
N MET A 34 -4.22 3.77 5.35
CA MET A 34 -3.98 2.79 4.30
C MET A 34 -5.17 1.85 4.17
N ASN A 35 -5.60 1.64 2.92
CA ASN A 35 -6.46 0.52 2.59
C ASN A 35 -5.66 -0.81 2.62
N GLU A 36 -6.34 -1.94 2.45
CA GLU A 36 -5.71 -3.27 2.54
C GLU A 36 -4.55 -3.44 1.55
N SER A 37 -4.75 -3.07 0.28
CA SER A 37 -3.76 -3.23 -0.79
C SER A 37 -2.53 -2.31 -0.60
N SER A 38 -2.73 -1.07 -0.14
CA SER A 38 -1.62 -0.16 0.18
C SER A 38 -0.83 -0.61 1.41
N ALA A 39 -1.53 -1.12 2.43
CA ALA A 39 -0.88 -1.69 3.61
C ALA A 39 -0.08 -2.96 3.27
N PHE A 40 -0.59 -3.80 2.38
CA PHE A 40 0.13 -4.95 1.83
C PHE A 40 1.40 -4.51 1.09
N LEU A 41 1.27 -3.61 0.10
CA LEU A 41 2.41 -3.11 -0.65
C LEU A 41 3.46 -2.42 0.23
N TRP A 42 3.04 -1.70 1.26
CA TRP A 42 3.96 -1.08 2.21
C TRP A 42 4.78 -2.10 2.99
N LYS A 43 4.16 -3.22 3.42
CA LYS A 43 4.88 -4.31 4.10
C LYS A 43 5.92 -4.95 3.19
N GLU A 44 5.56 -5.22 1.94
CA GLU A 44 6.48 -5.79 0.94
C GLU A 44 7.61 -4.81 0.61
N ALA A 45 7.30 -3.53 0.41
CA ALA A 45 8.28 -2.48 0.15
C ALA A 45 9.30 -2.30 1.29
N GLN A 46 8.90 -2.51 2.55
CA GLN A 46 9.82 -2.47 3.69
C GLN A 46 10.84 -3.63 3.71
N GLN A 47 10.55 -4.75 3.04
CA GLN A 47 11.49 -5.88 2.95
C GLN A 47 12.53 -5.69 1.85
N LEU A 48 12.38 -4.66 1.01
CA LEU A 48 13.25 -4.38 -0.12
C LEU A 48 14.21 -3.24 0.24
N ASP A 49 15.52 -3.43 -0.03
CA ASP A 49 16.52 -2.36 0.14
C ASP A 49 16.22 -1.18 -0.79
N ASN A 50 15.78 -1.48 -2.01
CA ASN A 50 15.29 -0.54 -3.01
C ASN A 50 14.25 -1.25 -3.89
N PHE A 51 13.32 -0.49 -4.43
CA PHE A 51 12.30 -0.92 -5.37
C PHE A 51 12.05 0.12 -6.46
N SER A 52 11.38 -0.30 -7.51
CA SER A 52 10.85 0.51 -8.61
C SER A 52 9.33 0.37 -8.72
N VAL A 53 8.69 1.17 -9.58
CA VAL A 53 7.25 1.03 -9.89
C VAL A 53 6.95 -0.40 -10.37
N SER A 54 7.74 -0.93 -11.31
CA SER A 54 7.56 -2.27 -11.87
C SER A 54 7.65 -3.38 -10.81
N ASP A 55 8.48 -3.21 -9.79
CA ASP A 55 8.59 -4.19 -8.70
C ASP A 55 7.28 -4.30 -7.91
N LEU A 56 6.71 -3.14 -7.53
CA LEU A 56 5.46 -3.09 -6.78
C LEU A 56 4.26 -3.50 -7.64
N VAL A 57 4.25 -3.18 -8.94
CA VAL A 57 3.24 -3.68 -9.89
C VAL A 57 3.22 -5.20 -9.92
N ARG A 58 4.41 -5.82 -10.07
CA ARG A 58 4.53 -7.28 -10.06
C ARG A 58 4.08 -7.88 -8.74
N ILE A 59 4.43 -7.26 -7.61
CA ILE A 59 3.99 -7.71 -6.28
C ILE A 59 2.47 -7.64 -6.17
N LEU A 60 1.85 -6.54 -6.62
CA LEU A 60 0.41 -6.37 -6.58
C LEU A 60 -0.32 -7.40 -7.45
N MET A 61 0.14 -7.62 -8.68
CA MET A 61 -0.43 -8.62 -9.59
C MET A 61 -0.24 -10.07 -9.12
N ASN A 62 0.78 -10.33 -8.30
CA ASN A 62 0.98 -11.68 -7.74
C ASN A 62 -0.02 -11.97 -6.61
N GLU A 63 -0.41 -10.94 -5.87
CA GLU A 63 -1.40 -11.06 -4.78
C GLU A 63 -2.84 -10.97 -5.30
N TYR A 64 -3.08 -10.09 -6.27
CA TYR A 64 -4.38 -9.83 -6.85
C TYR A 64 -4.39 -10.18 -8.34
N ASP A 65 -5.42 -10.91 -8.79
CA ASP A 65 -5.62 -11.23 -10.20
C ASP A 65 -6.17 -10.02 -10.97
N ILE A 66 -5.29 -9.06 -11.23
CA ILE A 66 -5.60 -7.79 -11.91
C ILE A 66 -4.70 -7.58 -13.12
N ASP A 67 -5.20 -6.80 -14.09
CA ASP A 67 -4.43 -6.44 -15.28
C ASP A 67 -3.24 -5.52 -14.95
N GLU A 68 -2.14 -5.71 -15.68
CA GLU A 68 -0.92 -4.92 -15.53
C GLU A 68 -1.17 -3.42 -15.67
N ALA A 69 -2.05 -3.03 -16.59
CA ALA A 69 -2.40 -1.62 -16.80
C ALA A 69 -3.09 -1.00 -15.58
N ILE A 70 -3.98 -1.76 -14.92
CA ILE A 70 -4.69 -1.33 -13.70
C ILE A 70 -3.68 -1.26 -12.55
N ALA A 71 -2.90 -2.32 -12.36
CA ALA A 71 -1.87 -2.37 -11.33
C ALA A 71 -0.85 -1.23 -11.46
N THR A 72 -0.44 -0.90 -12.69
CA THR A 72 0.49 0.21 -12.95
C THR A 72 -0.10 1.55 -12.57
N ALA A 73 -1.36 1.81 -12.93
CA ALA A 73 -2.04 3.05 -12.56
C ALA A 73 -2.18 3.19 -11.03
N ASP A 74 -2.62 2.13 -10.36
CA ASP A 74 -2.82 2.13 -8.91
C ASP A 74 -1.50 2.30 -8.15
N VAL A 75 -0.46 1.57 -8.55
CA VAL A 75 0.88 1.68 -7.92
C VAL A 75 1.48 3.06 -8.18
N THR A 76 1.32 3.63 -9.37
CA THR A 76 1.85 4.97 -9.67
C THR A 76 1.19 6.02 -8.78
N ASN A 77 -0.14 6.02 -8.70
CA ASN A 77 -0.89 6.93 -7.82
C ASN A 77 -0.50 6.75 -6.35
N LEU A 78 -0.32 5.50 -5.89
CA LEU A 78 0.09 5.21 -4.53
C LEU A 78 1.49 5.78 -4.22
N LEU A 79 2.43 5.63 -5.15
CA LEU A 79 3.79 6.13 -4.98
C LEU A 79 3.85 7.66 -5.01
N GLU A 80 3.00 8.33 -5.79
CA GLU A 80 2.85 9.78 -5.75
C GLU A 80 2.36 10.25 -4.38
N GLN A 81 1.36 9.57 -3.80
CA GLN A 81 0.88 9.86 -2.45
C GLN A 81 1.97 9.64 -1.40
N TRP A 82 2.74 8.55 -1.50
CA TRP A 82 3.85 8.28 -0.57
C TRP A 82 4.97 9.31 -0.70
N ALA A 83 5.26 9.76 -1.92
CA ALA A 83 6.25 10.81 -2.17
C ALA A 83 5.77 12.15 -1.62
N GLY A 84 4.52 12.53 -1.88
CA GLY A 84 3.90 13.74 -1.34
C GLY A 84 3.81 13.75 0.19
N ALA A 85 3.56 12.59 0.80
CA ALA A 85 3.58 12.41 2.25
C ALA A 85 5.00 12.28 2.83
N GLY A 86 6.03 12.20 1.98
CA GLY A 86 7.42 12.16 2.37
C GLY A 86 7.86 10.87 3.08
N ILE A 87 7.14 9.75 2.89
CA ILE A 87 7.40 8.45 3.54
C ILE A 87 8.30 7.51 2.73
N ILE A 88 8.71 7.93 1.54
CA ILE A 88 9.68 7.27 0.67
C ILE A 88 10.79 8.25 0.26
N GLU A 89 11.93 7.71 -0.20
CA GLU A 89 13.07 8.49 -0.68
C GLU A 89 13.85 7.76 -1.80
N GLY A 90 14.66 8.51 -2.55
CA GLY A 90 15.58 7.98 -3.57
C GLY A 90 15.54 8.79 -4.87
N ASP A 91 16.43 8.44 -5.80
CA ASP A 91 16.59 9.17 -7.07
C ASP A 91 15.47 8.88 -8.09
N ASP A 92 14.86 7.68 -8.02
CA ASP A 92 13.77 7.24 -8.89
C ASP A 92 12.37 7.55 -8.31
N MET A 93 12.18 8.72 -7.68
CA MET A 93 10.84 9.13 -7.20
C MET A 93 9.96 9.60 -8.36
N PRO A 94 8.63 9.34 -8.31
CA PRO A 94 7.70 9.90 -9.27
C PRO A 94 7.76 11.44 -9.19
N ILE A 95 7.70 12.11 -10.35
CA ILE A 95 7.72 13.58 -10.42
C ILE A 95 6.36 14.07 -9.94
N VAL A 96 6.27 14.43 -8.66
CA VAL A 96 5.09 15.07 -8.09
C VAL A 96 5.16 16.56 -8.44
N GLU A 97 4.34 17.02 -9.39
CA GLU A 97 4.09 18.45 -9.57
C GLU A 97 3.47 18.97 -8.25
N THR A 98 4.21 19.79 -7.50
CA THR A 98 3.78 20.34 -6.21
C THR A 98 2.63 21.33 -6.40
N SER A 99 1.42 20.81 -6.60
CA SER A 99 0.17 21.54 -6.47
C SER A 99 -0.89 20.60 -5.88
N GLU A 100 -1.23 20.84 -4.61
CA GLU A 100 -2.53 20.49 -3.99
C GLU A 100 -2.77 19.07 -3.42
N LEU A 101 -1.76 18.37 -2.88
CA LEU A 101 -1.99 17.09 -2.16
C LEU A 101 -2.10 17.18 -0.63
N ALA A 102 -2.29 18.37 -0.04
CA ALA A 102 -2.44 18.52 1.41
C ALA A 102 -3.88 18.35 1.95
N ASN A 103 -4.90 18.07 1.12
CA ASN A 103 -6.30 17.99 1.59
C ASN A 103 -7.16 16.99 0.80
N GLN A 104 -6.73 15.75 0.63
CA GLN A 104 -7.63 14.69 0.14
C GLN A 104 -7.57 13.48 1.09
N PRO A 105 -8.65 13.17 1.84
CA PRO A 105 -8.77 11.88 2.49
C PRO A 105 -8.71 10.79 1.40
N ALA A 106 -8.14 9.64 1.74
CA ALA A 106 -8.05 8.47 0.87
C ALA A 106 -9.45 7.87 0.58
N GLU A 107 -10.30 8.61 -0.13
CA GLU A 107 -11.57 8.18 -0.70
C GLU A 107 -11.51 8.44 -2.19
N ASN A 108 -10.96 7.49 -2.94
CA ASN A 108 -11.27 7.24 -4.36
C ASN A 108 -10.60 5.92 -4.78
N ALA A 109 -10.92 4.83 -4.08
CA ALA A 109 -10.91 3.52 -4.72
C ALA A 109 -12.25 3.39 -5.48
N PRO A 110 -12.27 2.90 -6.73
CA PRO A 110 -13.53 2.66 -7.42
C PRO A 110 -14.38 1.69 -6.59
N ILE A 111 -15.58 2.15 -6.22
CA ILE A 111 -16.60 1.34 -5.57
C ILE A 111 -17.06 0.32 -6.59
N VAL A 112 -16.50 -0.89 -6.55
CA VAL A 112 -17.08 -2.04 -7.25
C VAL A 112 -18.22 -2.56 -6.38
N GLU A 113 -19.43 -2.42 -6.90
CA GLU A 113 -20.69 -2.86 -6.28
C GLU A 113 -20.66 -4.35 -5.93
N LYS A 114 -21.30 -4.65 -4.79
CA LYS A 114 -21.51 -5.98 -4.21
C LYS A 114 -22.04 -7.00 -5.21
N GLU A 115 -21.36 -8.14 -5.31
CA GLU A 115 -22.00 -9.44 -5.60
C GLU A 115 -21.39 -10.57 -4.74
N GLU A 116 -22.18 -11.06 -3.77
CA GLU A 116 -22.19 -12.48 -3.36
C GLU A 116 -23.51 -13.10 -3.91
N PRO A 117 -23.65 -14.43 -4.17
CA PRO A 117 -22.90 -15.55 -3.58
C PRO A 117 -22.57 -16.82 -4.45
N LYS A 118 -21.63 -17.66 -3.92
CA LYS A 118 -21.52 -19.17 -3.90
C LYS A 118 -21.08 -19.97 -5.17
N PRO A 119 -20.66 -21.27 -5.04
CA PRO A 119 -19.71 -21.92 -4.11
C PRO A 119 -18.76 -22.99 -4.78
N ALA A 120 -17.85 -23.57 -3.97
CA ALA A 120 -17.17 -24.90 -4.10
C ALA A 120 -16.04 -25.06 -5.16
N LYS A 121 -15.00 -25.88 -5.02
CA LYS A 121 -14.42 -26.78 -3.99
C LYS A 121 -13.08 -27.28 -4.58
N LYS A 122 -12.03 -27.43 -3.77
CA LYS A 122 -11.20 -28.67 -3.57
C LYS A 122 -9.84 -28.32 -3.00
N GLY A 123 -9.56 -28.82 -1.79
CA GLY A 123 -8.21 -28.86 -1.24
C GLY A 123 -8.08 -29.10 0.27
N PHE A 124 -9.15 -28.95 1.06
CA PHE A 124 -9.04 -28.89 2.53
C PHE A 124 -9.26 -30.21 3.30
N PHE A 125 -9.21 -31.40 2.66
CA PHE A 125 -9.40 -32.67 3.38
C PHE A 125 -8.42 -33.76 2.95
N LYS A 126 -7.13 -33.61 3.29
CA LYS A 126 -6.21 -34.77 3.33
C LYS A 126 -5.22 -34.79 4.50
N ARG A 127 -5.50 -34.14 5.63
CA ARG A 127 -4.68 -34.31 6.86
C ARG A 127 -5.47 -34.14 8.18
N LEU A 128 -6.65 -34.77 8.28
CA LEU A 128 -7.36 -34.84 9.57
C LEU A 128 -7.83 -36.25 9.98
N PHE A 129 -7.54 -37.29 9.20
CA PHE A 129 -7.75 -38.68 9.63
C PHE A 129 -6.70 -39.58 9.00
N ASP A 130 -5.54 -39.65 9.63
CA ASP A 130 -4.69 -40.85 9.79
C ASP A 130 -4.13 -40.81 11.21
#